data_AF-A0A9X9SMB8-F1
#
_entry.id   AF-A0A9X9SMB8-F1
#
_cell.length_a   1.000
_cell.length_b   1.000
_cell.length_c   1.000
_cell.angle_alpha   90.00
_cell.angle_beta   90.00
_cell.angle_gamma   90.00
#
_symmetry.space_group_name_H-M   'P 1'
#
loop_
_entity.id
_entity.type
_entity.pdbx_description
1 polymer ?
#
loop_
_entity_poly.entity_id
_entity_poly.type
_entity_poly.pdbx_seq_one_letter_code
_entity_poly.pdbx_strand_id
1 'polypeptide(L)'
;MHSSPDNTQDKIKRIWYWIQEFHWDKFFLCIFMYMVLPLAPLIIELLLKSGSVSLSSLLISTSMYCLSLGSSSKKTSIFALSLVVALILTALYGGAMRINEEYNLTKIDTFYIYCVLGLFFIIHLIERFKRHAIDCEAFWNFN
;
A
#
# COMPACT_ATOMS: atom_id res chain seq x y z
N MET A 1 -34.65 5.79 39.95
CA MET A 1 -34.25 5.32 38.61
C MET A 1 -33.48 6.44 37.93
N HIS A 2 -32.15 6.44 38.07
CA HIS A 2 -31.30 7.40 37.37
C HIS A 2 -31.12 6.87 35.94
N SER A 3 -31.86 7.41 34.99
CA SER A 3 -31.59 7.21 33.57
C SER A 3 -30.24 7.85 33.27
N SER A 4 -29.20 7.04 33.11
CA SER A 4 -27.85 7.47 32.71
C SER A 4 -27.93 8.22 31.38
N PRO A 5 -27.85 9.56 31.37
CA PRO A 5 -27.62 10.28 30.14
C PRO A 5 -26.12 10.17 29.84
N ASP A 6 -25.72 10.26 28.58
CA ASP A 6 -24.32 10.59 28.21
C ASP A 6 -23.30 9.44 28.03
N ASN A 7 -23.64 8.36 27.31
CA ASN A 7 -22.63 7.45 26.76
C ASN A 7 -22.20 7.85 25.33
N THR A 8 -23.11 8.46 24.57
CA THR A 8 -22.89 8.76 23.15
C THR A 8 -22.19 10.10 22.93
N GLN A 9 -22.54 11.15 23.68
CA GLN A 9 -21.92 12.47 23.53
C GLN A 9 -20.48 12.45 24.04
N ASP A 10 -20.21 11.75 25.14
CA ASP A 10 -18.86 11.49 25.62
C ASP A 10 -17.97 10.71 24.63
N LYS A 11 -18.52 9.71 23.92
CA LYS A 11 -17.79 9.02 22.84
C LYS A 11 -17.45 9.95 21.68
N ILE A 12 -18.39 10.79 21.26
CA ILE A 12 -18.20 11.75 20.16
C ILE A 12 -17.13 12.78 20.54
N LYS A 13 -17.19 13.32 21.76
CA LYS A 13 -16.16 14.25 22.26
C LYS A 13 -14.78 13.60 22.30
N ARG A 14 -14.67 12.37 22.80
CA ARG A 14 -13.40 11.63 22.81
C ARG A 14 -12.83 11.41 21.40
N ILE A 15 -13.67 11.08 20.43
CA ILE A 15 -13.26 10.95 19.03
C ILE A 15 -12.78 12.30 18.48
N TRP A 16 -13.50 13.39 18.76
CA TRP A 16 -13.11 14.74 18.34
C TRP A 16 -11.77 15.18 18.92
N TYR A 17 -11.55 14.98 20.22
CA TYR A 17 -10.26 15.27 20.85
C TYR A 17 -9.12 14.45 20.21
N TRP A 18 -9.36 13.16 19.98
CA TRP A 18 -8.37 12.30 19.33
C TRP A 18 -8.08 12.71 17.88
N ILE A 19 -9.08 13.16 17.11
CA ILE A 19 -8.89 13.68 15.75
C ILE A 19 -8.09 14.99 15.76
N GLN A 20 -8.31 15.85 16.77
CA GLN A 20 -7.67 17.16 16.86
C GLN A 20 -6.20 17.06 17.31
N GLU A 21 -5.85 16.11 18.19
CA GLU A 21 -4.48 15.84 18.59
C GLU A 21 -3.69 15.00 17.56
N PHE A 22 -4.37 14.50 16.53
CA PHE A 22 -3.75 13.72 15.48
C PHE A 22 -2.83 14.59 14.61
N HIS A 23 -1.54 14.26 14.57
CA HIS A 23 -0.56 14.92 13.70
C HIS A 23 -0.75 14.50 12.23
N TRP A 24 -1.72 15.13 11.56
CA TRP A 24 -2.10 14.85 10.17
C TRP A 24 -0.97 15.09 9.18
N ASP A 25 -0.16 16.11 9.40
CA ASP A 25 1.02 16.46 8.61
C ASP A 25 2.02 15.29 8.52
N LYS A 26 2.37 14.69 9.66
CA LYS A 26 3.28 13.55 9.74
C LYS A 26 2.69 12.29 9.11
N PHE A 27 1.38 12.10 9.25
CA PHE A 27 0.68 10.99 8.64
C PHE A 27 0.66 11.09 7.11
N PHE A 28 0.33 12.26 6.55
CA PHE A 28 0.34 12.48 5.11
C PHE A 28 1.74 12.38 4.53
N LEU A 29 2.75 12.93 5.22
CA LEU A 29 4.15 12.77 4.82
C LEU A 29 4.57 11.29 4.79
N CYS A 30 4.15 10.51 5.78
CA CYS A 30 4.39 9.07 5.81
C CYS A 30 3.74 8.37 4.61
N ILE A 31 2.46 8.65 4.31
CA ILE A 31 1.79 8.07 3.14
C ILE A 31 2.54 8.43 1.86
N PHE A 32 2.90 9.70 1.70
CA PHE A 32 3.61 10.15 0.51
C PHE A 32 4.96 9.44 0.35
N MET A 33 5.79 9.43 1.38
CA MET A 33 7.15 8.88 1.32
C MET A 33 7.20 7.35 1.28
N TYR A 34 6.33 6.66 2.03
CA TYR A 34 6.39 5.20 2.16
C TYR A 34 5.40 4.45 1.26
N MET A 35 4.40 5.12 0.69
CA MET A 35 3.39 4.46 -0.15
C MET A 35 3.34 5.02 -1.57
N VAL A 36 3.39 6.34 -1.73
CA VAL A 36 3.32 6.96 -3.07
C VAL A 36 4.67 6.93 -3.77
N LEU A 37 5.75 7.29 -3.06
CA LEU A 37 7.09 7.34 -3.63
C LEU A 37 7.58 5.99 -4.20
N PRO A 38 7.32 4.83 -3.57
CA PRO A 38 7.66 3.53 -4.17
C PRO A 38 6.92 3.24 -5.49
N LEU A 39 5.81 3.94 -5.77
CA LEU A 39 5.06 3.84 -7.02
C LEU A 39 5.52 4.85 -8.08
N ALA A 40 6.52 5.70 -7.76
CA ALA A 40 7.04 6.69 -8.69
C ALA A 40 7.43 6.13 -10.07
N PRO A 41 8.06 4.94 -10.21
CA PRO A 41 8.38 4.38 -11.53
C PRO A 41 7.15 4.21 -12.42
N LEU A 42 6.03 3.72 -11.86
CA LEU A 42 4.77 3.54 -12.59
C LEU A 42 4.12 4.88 -12.92
N ILE A 43 4.14 5.82 -11.98
CA ILE A 43 3.60 7.16 -12.18
C ILE A 43 4.36 7.87 -13.30
N ILE A 44 5.70 7.80 -13.29
CA ILE A 44 6.56 8.40 -14.31
C ILE A 44 6.30 7.75 -15.68
N GLU A 45 6.22 6.41 -15.76
CA GLU A 45 5.89 5.74 -17.02
C GLU A 45 4.53 6.18 -17.55
N LEU A 46 3.52 6.27 -16.68
CA LEU A 46 2.18 6.73 -17.06
C LEU A 46 2.17 8.18 -17.56
N LEU A 47 3.00 9.06 -16.97
CA LEU A 47 3.10 10.46 -17.37
C LEU A 47 3.88 10.66 -18.67
N LEU A 48 4.93 9.88 -18.90
CA LEU A 48 5.82 10.04 -20.06
C LEU A 48 5.36 9.27 -21.29
N LYS A 49 4.60 8.18 -21.11
CA LYS A 49 4.14 7.33 -22.21
C LYS A 49 2.70 7.66 -22.57
N SER A 50 2.47 8.00 -23.84
CA SER A 50 1.12 8.15 -24.40
C SER A 50 0.43 6.78 -24.52
N GLY A 51 -0.11 6.25 -23.42
CA GLY A 51 -0.82 4.96 -23.41
C GLY A 51 -0.84 4.28 -22.04
N SER A 52 -1.06 2.96 -22.04
CA SER A 52 -1.01 2.16 -20.82
C SER A 52 0.42 1.83 -20.40
N VAL A 53 0.60 1.70 -19.09
CA VAL A 53 1.83 1.16 -18.48
C VAL A 53 2.08 -0.24 -19.04
N SER A 54 3.34 -0.52 -19.39
CA SER A 54 3.72 -1.84 -19.88
C SER A 54 3.48 -2.93 -18.82
N LEU A 55 3.06 -4.11 -19.27
CA LEU A 55 2.83 -5.27 -18.39
C LEU A 55 4.08 -5.59 -17.55
N SER A 56 5.25 -5.49 -18.16
CA SER A 56 6.54 -5.81 -17.54
C SER A 56 6.87 -4.83 -16.41
N SER A 57 6.73 -3.53 -16.65
CA SER A 57 6.90 -2.50 -15.61
C SER A 57 5.88 -2.67 -14.49
N LEU A 58 4.63 -2.99 -14.83
CA LEU A 58 3.57 -3.20 -13.85
C LEU A 58 3.88 -4.39 -12.94
N LEU A 59 4.31 -5.53 -13.50
CA LEU A 59 4.67 -6.73 -12.74
C LEU A 59 5.85 -6.49 -11.79
N ILE A 60 6.95 -5.92 -12.29
CA ILE A 60 8.16 -5.70 -11.47
C ILE A 60 7.93 -4.61 -10.42
N SER A 61 7.22 -3.53 -10.75
CA SER A 61 6.94 -2.47 -9.78
C SER A 61 5.99 -2.95 -8.69
N THR A 62 4.97 -3.75 -9.05
CA THR A 62 4.05 -4.34 -8.06
C THR A 62 4.76 -5.34 -7.18
N SER A 63 5.67 -6.17 -7.71
CA SER A 63 6.43 -7.12 -6.88
C SER A 63 7.32 -6.41 -5.88
N MET A 64 8.03 -5.36 -6.31
CA MET A 64 8.86 -4.53 -5.44
C MET A 64 8.02 -3.77 -4.41
N TYR A 65 6.85 -3.28 -4.79
CA TYR A 65 5.91 -2.64 -3.86
C TYR A 65 5.44 -3.61 -2.77
N CYS A 66 5.01 -4.82 -3.15
CA CYS A 66 4.63 -5.87 -2.21
C CYS A 66 5.77 -6.17 -1.23
N LEU A 67 6.98 -6.39 -1.74
CA LEU A 67 8.15 -6.68 -0.89
C LEU A 67 8.49 -5.50 0.05
N SER A 68 8.37 -4.27 -0.45
CA SER A 68 8.57 -3.05 0.34
C SER A 68 7.56 -2.94 1.48
N LEU A 69 6.26 -3.16 1.22
CA LEU A 69 5.24 -3.26 2.26
C LEU A 69 5.65 -4.28 3.31
N GLY A 70 5.94 -5.50 2.88
CA GLY A 70 6.32 -6.60 3.77
C GLY A 70 7.45 -6.24 4.69
N SER A 71 8.56 -5.77 4.13
CA SER A 71 9.77 -5.42 4.88
C SER A 71 9.54 -4.28 5.88
N SER A 72 8.58 -3.41 5.59
CA SER A 72 8.22 -2.27 6.42
C SER A 72 7.16 -2.59 7.48
N SER A 73 6.55 -3.77 7.40
CA SER A 73 5.48 -4.22 8.29
C SER A 73 6.03 -4.78 9.59
N LYS A 74 5.35 -4.53 10.70
CA LYS A 74 5.67 -5.16 12.00
C LYS A 74 5.08 -6.56 12.14
N LYS A 75 4.21 -6.98 11.23
CA LYS A 75 3.53 -8.29 11.30
C LYS A 75 4.20 -9.31 10.40
N THR A 76 4.73 -10.38 11.01
CA THR A 76 5.37 -11.49 10.29
C THR A 76 4.48 -12.10 9.21
N SER A 77 3.16 -12.18 9.45
CA SER A 77 2.21 -12.69 8.46
C SER A 77 2.10 -11.81 7.20
N ILE A 78 2.16 -10.49 7.36
CA ILE A 78 2.14 -9.55 6.22
C ILE A 78 3.43 -9.68 5.43
N PHE A 79 4.58 -9.76 6.12
CA PHE A 79 5.86 -10.03 5.48
C PHE A 79 5.84 -11.33 4.66
N ALA A 80 5.44 -12.45 5.27
CA ALA A 80 5.38 -13.75 4.60
C ALA A 80 4.46 -13.75 3.37
N LEU A 81 3.24 -13.20 3.50
CA LEU A 81 2.30 -13.10 2.38
C LEU A 81 2.88 -12.23 1.25
N SER A 82 3.44 -11.09 1.60
CA SER A 82 4.01 -10.17 0.62
C SER A 82 5.21 -10.74 -0.12
N LEU A 83 6.04 -11.53 0.57
CA LEU A 83 7.18 -12.22 -0.02
C LEU A 83 6.71 -13.25 -1.05
N VAL A 84 5.71 -14.06 -0.72
CA VAL A 84 5.15 -15.06 -1.65
C VAL A 84 4.56 -14.37 -2.88
N VAL A 85 3.78 -13.30 -2.70
CA VAL A 85 3.19 -12.55 -3.82
C VAL A 85 4.28 -11.89 -4.68
N ALA A 86 5.31 -11.31 -4.06
CA ALA A 86 6.43 -10.70 -4.78
C ALA A 86 7.20 -11.73 -5.62
N LEU A 87 7.42 -12.94 -5.10
CA LEU A 87 8.07 -14.03 -5.84
C LEU A 87 7.22 -14.50 -7.03
N ILE A 88 5.91 -14.66 -6.85
CA ILE A 88 4.99 -15.02 -7.94
C ILE A 88 5.02 -13.97 -9.04
N LEU A 89 4.86 -12.68 -8.70
CA LEU A 89 4.87 -11.59 -9.68
C LEU A 89 6.22 -11.47 -10.39
N THR A 90 7.33 -11.71 -9.69
CA THR A 90 8.68 -11.71 -10.29
C THR A 90 8.86 -12.89 -11.25
N ALA A 91 8.33 -14.07 -10.93
CA ALA A 91 8.35 -15.22 -11.84
C ALA A 91 7.52 -14.93 -13.11
N LEU A 92 6.35 -14.31 -12.96
CA LEU A 92 5.51 -13.86 -14.09
C LEU A 92 6.23 -12.80 -14.94
N TYR A 93 6.96 -11.87 -14.32
CA TYR A 93 7.82 -10.92 -15.03
C TYR A 93 8.88 -11.62 -15.87
N GLY A 94 9.58 -12.61 -15.29
CA GLY A 94 10.57 -13.41 -16.02
C GLY A 94 9.96 -14.17 -17.21
N GLY A 95 8.73 -14.67 -17.07
CA GLY A 95 7.97 -15.27 -18.16
C GLY A 95 7.61 -14.25 -19.24
N ALA A 96 7.08 -13.09 -18.86
CA ALA A 96 6.69 -12.02 -19.78
C ALA A 96 7.88 -11.47 -20.60
N MET A 97 9.11 -11.52 -20.06
CA MET A 97 10.32 -11.10 -20.78
C MET A 97 10.87 -12.16 -21.73
N ARG A 98 10.65 -13.45 -21.45
CA ARG A 98 11.13 -14.56 -22.27
C ARG A 98 10.22 -14.85 -23.47
N ILE A 99 8.94 -14.55 -23.37
CA ILE A 99 7.96 -14.72 -24.45
C ILE A 99 8.00 -13.49 -25.36
N ASN A 100 9.14 -13.27 -26.03
CA ASN A 100 9.20 -12.43 -27.23
C ASN A 100 8.94 -13.25 -28.50
N GLU A 101 8.67 -14.56 -28.39
CA GLU A 101 8.37 -15.44 -29.51
C GLU A 101 7.08 -16.25 -29.26
N GLU A 102 6.02 -15.81 -29.94
CA GLU A 102 4.96 -16.63 -30.55
C GLU A 102 4.00 -17.50 -29.71
N TYR A 103 4.12 -17.60 -28.38
CA TYR A 103 3.18 -18.45 -27.60
C TYR A 103 2.23 -17.69 -26.65
N ASN A 104 0.93 -17.93 -26.87
CA ASN A 104 -0.25 -17.57 -26.06
C ASN A 104 -0.24 -18.17 -24.63
N LEU A 105 0.88 -18.16 -23.93
CA LEU A 105 0.91 -18.53 -22.52
C LEU A 105 0.30 -17.38 -21.71
N THR A 106 -1.03 -17.46 -21.57
CA THR A 106 -1.91 -16.62 -20.74
C THR A 106 -1.80 -15.12 -21.04
N LYS A 107 -2.82 -14.56 -21.71
CA LYS A 107 -3.12 -13.12 -21.62
C LYS A 107 -3.38 -12.80 -20.14
N ILE A 108 -2.32 -12.48 -19.40
CA ILE A 108 -2.45 -11.95 -18.04
C ILE A 108 -3.08 -10.58 -18.20
N ASP A 109 -4.34 -10.49 -17.81
CA ASP A 109 -5.02 -9.20 -17.83
C ASP A 109 -4.35 -8.27 -16.83
N THR A 110 -3.86 -7.14 -17.33
CA THR A 110 -3.28 -6.06 -16.52
C THR A 110 -4.20 -5.61 -15.39
N PHE A 111 -5.52 -5.76 -15.55
CA PHE A 111 -6.50 -5.47 -14.52
C PHE A 111 -6.22 -6.22 -13.20
N TYR A 112 -5.90 -7.52 -13.26
CA TYR A 112 -5.62 -8.31 -12.06
C TYR A 112 -4.40 -7.79 -11.30
N ILE A 113 -3.37 -7.31 -12.02
CA ILE A 113 -2.15 -6.80 -11.38
C ILE A 113 -2.44 -5.45 -10.70
N TYR A 114 -3.26 -4.59 -11.32
CA TYR A 114 -3.76 -3.38 -10.67
C TYR A 114 -4.61 -3.70 -9.43
N CYS A 115 -5.44 -4.74 -9.47
CA CYS A 115 -6.19 -5.18 -8.29
C CYS A 115 -5.26 -5.64 -7.16
N VAL A 116 -4.21 -6.42 -7.47
CA VAL A 116 -3.21 -6.83 -6.48
C VAL A 116 -2.49 -5.62 -5.90
N LEU A 117 -2.02 -4.70 -6.75
CA LEU A 117 -1.36 -3.48 -6.30
C LEU A 117 -2.27 -2.64 -5.40
N GLY A 118 -3.52 -2.42 -5.81
CA GLY A 118 -4.52 -1.68 -5.04
C GLY A 118 -4.83 -2.33 -3.70
N LEU A 119 -4.98 -3.66 -3.67
CA LEU A 119 -5.20 -4.41 -2.43
C LEU A 119 -4.03 -4.23 -1.45
N PHE A 120 -2.79 -4.40 -1.93
CA PHE A 120 -1.59 -4.23 -1.11
C PHE A 120 -1.41 -2.77 -0.66
N PHE A 121 -1.79 -1.81 -1.50
CA PHE A 121 -1.82 -0.40 -1.13
C PHE A 121 -2.80 -0.14 0.03
N ILE A 122 -4.02 -0.67 -0.03
CA ILE A 122 -5.02 -0.54 1.03
C ILE A 122 -4.55 -1.22 2.33
N ILE A 123 -4.00 -2.43 2.24
CA ILE A 123 -3.43 -3.12 3.41
C ILE A 123 -2.33 -2.28 4.05
N HIS A 124 -1.44 -1.71 3.24
CA HIS A 124 -0.39 -0.81 3.71
C HIS A 124 -0.97 0.44 4.39
N LEU A 125 -2.00 1.05 3.80
CA LEU A 125 -2.66 2.24 4.35
C LEU A 125 -3.28 1.95 5.72
N ILE A 126 -4.01 0.84 5.84
CA ILE A 126 -4.65 0.42 7.09
C ILE A 126 -3.58 0.14 8.15
N GLU A 127 -2.49 -0.54 7.80
CA GLU A 127 -1.41 -0.79 8.75
C GLU A 127 -0.79 0.52 9.25
N ARG A 128 -0.49 1.45 8.33
CA ARG A 128 0.10 2.74 8.69
C ARG A 128 -0.85 3.60 9.50
N PHE A 129 -2.14 3.61 9.14
CA PHE A 129 -3.16 4.30 9.93
C PHE A 129 -3.23 3.72 11.33
N LYS A 130 -3.30 2.39 11.49
CA LYS A 130 -3.29 1.76 12.81
C LYS A 130 -2.06 2.19 13.63
N ARG A 131 -0.86 2.13 13.06
CA ARG A 131 0.38 2.46 13.78
C ARG A 131 0.44 3.91 14.23
N HIS A 132 -0.03 4.83 13.40
CA HIS A 132 -0.02 6.27 13.73
C HIS A 132 -1.16 6.68 14.64
N ALA A 133 -2.37 6.19 14.34
CA ALA A 133 -3.61 6.61 14.97
C ALA A 133 -3.83 5.92 16.32
N ILE A 134 -3.57 4.62 16.36
CA ILE A 134 -3.87 3.78 17.53
C ILE A 134 -2.62 3.58 18.37
N ASP A 135 -1.50 3.24 17.73
CA ASP A 135 -0.25 2.95 18.45
C ASP A 135 0.57 4.22 18.74
N CYS A 136 0.11 5.40 18.27
CA CYS A 136 0.74 6.72 18.44
C CYS A 136 2.23 6.75 18.07
N GLU A 137 2.63 5.94 17.08
CA GLU A 137 4.01 5.88 16.64
C GLU A 137 4.36 7.12 15.82
N ALA A 138 5.36 7.87 16.26
CA ALA A 138 5.91 8.96 15.46
C ALA A 138 6.65 8.37 14.24
N PHE A 139 6.18 8.68 13.03
CA PHE A 139 6.87 8.26 11.80
C PHE A 139 8.15 9.04 11.53
N TRP A 140 8.16 10.32 11.89
CA TRP A 140 9.31 11.19 11.69
C TRP A 140 9.47 12.11 12.89
N ASN A 141 10.60 11.94 13.57
CA ASN A 141 11.11 12.90 14.55
C ASN A 141 12.23 13.67 13.88
N PHE A 142 11.89 14.80 13.25
CA PHE A 142 12.88 15.81 12.95
C PHE A 142 13.18 16.51 14.29
N ASN A 143 14.20 15.99 14.98
CA ASN A 143 14.80 16.71 16.11
C ASN A 143 15.61 17.90 15.58
#